data_AF-A0A355L3F5-F1
#
_entry.id   AF-A0A355L3F5-F1
#
_cell.length_a   1.000
_cell.length_b   1.000
_cell.length_c   1.000
_cell.angle_alpha   90.00
_cell.angle_beta   90.00
_cell.angle_gamma   90.00
#
_symmetry.space_group_name_H-M   'P 1'
#
loop_
_entity.id
_entity.type
_entity.pdbx_description
1 polymer ?
#
loop_
_entity_poly.entity_id
_entity_poly.type
_entity_poly.pdbx_seq_one_letter_code
_entity_poly.pdbx_strand_id
1 'polypeptide(L)'
;MKREAVQKKKEAERKQREEEERRKKEEKIRKKKEHIEEVTCMDLPLDWNNPYNADERASGIYIESISDALVKSLTTLGRVDIEFIASVTGSDYKTVITALKGSIYQNPLTWNECFYQGWETADEYLSGNLMQKWKSAKKANRKYNGYFRDNVKAIESVLPPTVATEDIYITLGSPWVPSDVIDDFIEHLFGGQAKYWSNSKSTQEYLSVKHDELTGTWEIPEKTRYAHSVTDTETYGTSRLEALYILEKTLNMKTVAVKDEVNCPTNASSVKRVINKEETLFALEKQQKMIKEFQDWVWKDEERKERLERIFENKYSCVRRRIFDGSFSTFPDLFPNITLFPYQKNAVARILFTPNTLLAHDVGSGKTYIMIASGMELRRMGLSKKNLYVVPNNIVGQWQKIFLEMYPDAKILTVDPKSFVPSKRETVLEKIRDEEFDGIIMAYSCFEQIPLSQEFYIDELQDMKEKVNDLLSDSKKITRSLSNKKEKLEKQLAELATTLDNIDCGVFFDELGISRLYIDEAHNYKNVPIETKADNVLGITRGGSKKCKDMLDKVRVVQKSGGGVVMATGTPITNSITDAFIMQKYLQNGEL
;
A
#
# COMPACT_ATOMS: atom_id res chain seq x y z
N MET A 1 8.95 48.48 -52.92
CA MET A 1 8.37 47.42 -53.78
C MET A 1 8.77 45.98 -53.41
N LYS A 2 9.97 45.44 -53.69
CA LYS A 2 10.27 44.00 -53.39
C LYS A 2 10.24 43.63 -51.89
N ARG A 3 10.71 44.51 -50.99
CA ARG A 3 10.69 44.27 -49.52
C ARG A 3 9.27 44.30 -48.93
N GLU A 4 8.41 45.21 -49.37
CA GLU A 4 7.01 45.30 -48.91
C GLU A 4 6.17 44.11 -49.38
N ALA A 5 6.41 43.60 -50.59
CA ALA A 5 5.74 42.40 -51.09
C ALA A 5 6.13 41.15 -50.29
N VAL A 6 7.40 41.02 -49.90
CA VAL A 6 7.88 39.92 -49.03
C VAL A 6 7.30 40.04 -47.62
N GLN A 7 7.16 41.25 -47.08
CA GLN A 7 6.58 41.49 -45.76
C GLN A 7 5.08 41.21 -45.73
N LYS A 8 4.33 41.63 -46.76
CA LYS A 8 2.91 41.28 -46.94
C LYS A 8 2.70 39.77 -47.11
N LYS A 9 3.58 39.08 -47.83
CA LYS A 9 3.52 37.61 -47.98
C LYS A 9 3.76 36.89 -46.65
N LYS A 10 4.77 37.31 -45.87
CA LYS A 10 5.03 36.76 -44.53
C LYS A 10 3.88 37.00 -43.55
N GLU A 11 3.23 38.16 -43.62
CA GLU A 11 2.07 38.48 -42.78
C GLU A 11 0.82 37.65 -43.17
N ALA A 12 0.60 37.43 -44.47
CA ALA A 12 -0.47 36.55 -44.96
C ALA A 12 -0.25 35.08 -44.55
N GLU A 13 0.99 34.58 -44.66
CA GLU A 13 1.38 33.23 -44.21
C GLU A 13 1.19 33.08 -42.68
N ARG A 14 1.51 34.11 -41.89
CA ARG A 14 1.26 34.11 -40.44
C ARG A 14 -0.23 34.05 -40.11
N LYS A 15 -1.06 34.87 -40.76
CA LYS A 15 -2.53 34.87 -40.56
C LYS A 15 -3.15 33.52 -40.95
N GLN A 16 -2.70 32.92 -42.04
CA GLN A 16 -3.13 31.58 -42.45
C GLN A 16 -2.76 30.51 -41.42
N ARG A 17 -1.53 30.53 -40.87
CA ARG A 17 -1.12 29.62 -39.78
C ARG A 17 -1.95 29.82 -38.52
N GLU A 18 -2.19 31.05 -38.11
CA GLU A 18 -3.02 31.37 -36.94
C GLU A 18 -4.47 30.90 -37.13
N GLU A 19 -5.04 31.03 -38.34
CA GLU A 19 -6.38 30.53 -38.67
C GLU A 19 -6.43 28.99 -38.73
N GLU A 20 -5.42 28.34 -39.30
CA GLU A 20 -5.31 26.88 -39.32
C GLU A 20 -5.16 26.30 -37.90
N GLU A 21 -4.34 26.92 -37.04
CA GLU A 21 -4.25 26.56 -35.63
C GLU A 21 -5.57 26.74 -34.89
N ARG A 22 -6.31 27.81 -35.19
CA ARG A 22 -7.65 28.04 -34.61
C ARG A 22 -8.63 26.96 -35.03
N ARG A 23 -8.71 26.63 -36.33
CA ARG A 23 -9.57 25.55 -36.84
C ARG A 23 -9.22 24.20 -36.22
N LYS A 24 -7.93 23.86 -36.11
CA LYS A 24 -7.46 22.64 -35.43
C LYS A 24 -7.87 22.61 -33.94
N LYS A 25 -7.78 23.74 -33.24
CA LYS A 25 -8.23 23.86 -31.84
C LYS A 25 -9.74 23.67 -31.71
N GLU A 26 -10.53 24.31 -32.58
CA GLU A 26 -11.99 24.20 -32.59
C GLU A 26 -12.45 22.76 -32.91
N GLU A 27 -11.85 22.12 -33.91
CA GLU A 27 -12.13 20.71 -34.24
C GLU A 27 -11.78 19.76 -33.09
N LYS A 28 -10.65 19.99 -32.41
CA LYS A 28 -10.26 19.22 -31.23
C LYS A 28 -11.25 19.39 -30.08
N ILE A 29 -11.78 20.60 -29.88
CA ILE A 29 -12.82 20.86 -28.88
C ILE A 29 -14.12 20.16 -29.25
N ARG A 30 -14.53 20.20 -30.53
CA ARG A 30 -15.74 19.52 -31.01
C ARG A 30 -15.65 18.00 -30.80
N LYS A 31 -14.59 17.37 -31.29
CA LYS A 31 -14.33 15.93 -31.10
C LYS A 31 -14.34 15.53 -29.63
N LYS A 32 -13.78 16.39 -28.76
CA LYS A 32 -13.79 16.13 -27.31
C LYS A 32 -15.21 16.20 -26.72
N LYS A 33 -16.06 17.12 -27.19
CA LYS A 33 -17.45 17.20 -26.74
C LYS A 33 -18.27 16.00 -27.20
N GLU A 34 -18.14 15.63 -28.48
CA GLU A 34 -18.77 14.44 -29.07
C GLU A 34 -18.38 13.18 -28.28
N HIS A 35 -17.08 12.99 -28.00
CA HIS A 35 -16.60 11.88 -27.17
C HIS A 35 -17.20 11.88 -25.77
N ILE A 36 -17.29 13.05 -25.11
CA ILE A 36 -17.89 13.15 -23.77
C ILE A 36 -19.37 12.76 -23.82
N GLU A 37 -20.12 13.24 -24.81
CA GLU A 37 -21.54 12.91 -24.98
C GLU A 37 -21.73 11.41 -25.23
N GLU A 38 -20.89 10.80 -26.06
CA GLU A 38 -20.90 9.36 -26.36
C GLU A 38 -20.65 8.50 -25.13
N VAL A 39 -19.64 8.82 -24.30
CA VAL A 39 -19.30 7.98 -23.14
C VAL A 39 -20.15 8.26 -21.90
N THR A 40 -20.87 9.38 -21.87
CA THR A 40 -21.74 9.76 -20.75
C THR A 40 -23.24 9.59 -21.04
N CYS A 41 -23.63 9.34 -22.29
CA CYS A 41 -24.99 8.93 -22.58
C CYS A 41 -25.23 7.55 -21.95
N MET A 42 -26.39 7.39 -21.31
CA MET A 42 -26.82 6.11 -20.74
C MET A 42 -27.66 5.34 -21.74
N ASP A 43 -27.25 5.39 -23.02
CA ASP A 43 -27.93 4.75 -24.13
C ASP A 43 -27.05 3.59 -24.62
N LEU A 44 -27.69 2.45 -24.87
CA LEU A 44 -27.02 1.26 -25.37
C LEU A 44 -27.16 1.19 -26.90
N PRO A 45 -26.16 0.65 -27.61
CA PRO A 45 -26.30 0.29 -29.01
C PRO A 45 -27.51 -0.63 -29.25
N LEU A 46 -28.13 -0.53 -30.43
CA LEU A 46 -29.30 -1.35 -30.79
C LEU A 46 -29.00 -2.86 -30.80
N ASP A 47 -27.75 -3.22 -31.09
CA ASP A 47 -27.23 -4.58 -31.12
C ASP A 47 -26.61 -5.04 -29.78
N TRP A 48 -26.74 -4.22 -28.73
CA TRP A 48 -26.22 -4.56 -27.41
C TRP A 48 -26.91 -5.79 -26.84
N ASN A 49 -26.13 -6.80 -26.46
CA ASN A 49 -26.60 -7.98 -25.77
C ASN A 49 -25.94 -8.10 -24.40
N ASN A 50 -26.76 -8.18 -23.35
CA ASN A 50 -26.28 -8.31 -21.98
C ASN A 50 -25.68 -9.71 -21.78
N PRO A 51 -24.42 -9.83 -21.31
CA PRO A 51 -23.75 -11.12 -21.12
C PRO A 51 -24.49 -12.04 -20.13
N TYR A 52 -25.21 -11.48 -19.17
CA TYR A 52 -25.94 -12.26 -18.16
C TYR A 52 -27.28 -12.82 -18.65
N ASN A 53 -27.72 -12.50 -19.87
CA ASN A 53 -28.93 -13.10 -20.44
C ASN A 53 -28.78 -14.60 -20.69
N ALA A 54 -27.54 -15.07 -20.93
CA ALA A 54 -27.20 -16.47 -21.17
C ALA A 54 -26.42 -17.10 -20.00
N ASP A 55 -26.19 -16.35 -18.91
CA ASP A 55 -25.41 -16.82 -17.77
C ASP A 55 -26.29 -17.62 -16.80
N GLU A 56 -25.86 -18.82 -16.43
CA GLU A 56 -26.59 -19.70 -15.52
C GLU A 56 -26.85 -19.06 -14.15
N ARG A 57 -26.02 -18.12 -13.71
CA ARG A 57 -26.16 -17.40 -12.43
C ARG A 57 -27.29 -16.38 -12.42
N ALA A 58 -27.79 -15.98 -13.59
CA ALA A 58 -28.90 -15.03 -13.76
C ALA A 58 -30.13 -15.68 -14.43
N SER A 59 -29.92 -16.76 -15.20
CA SER A 59 -30.98 -17.47 -15.92
C SER A 59 -32.06 -18.01 -14.97
N GLY A 60 -33.33 -17.68 -15.28
CA GLY A 60 -34.49 -18.14 -14.52
C GLY A 60 -34.70 -17.45 -13.16
N ILE A 61 -33.88 -16.45 -12.82
CA ILE A 61 -34.01 -15.67 -11.58
C ILE A 61 -34.72 -14.36 -11.89
N TYR A 62 -35.85 -14.12 -11.22
CA TYR A 62 -36.56 -12.84 -11.27
C TYR A 62 -36.64 -12.23 -9.87
N ILE A 63 -36.21 -10.97 -9.74
CA ILE A 63 -36.24 -10.22 -8.49
C ILE A 63 -36.99 -8.91 -8.74
N GLU A 64 -38.08 -8.69 -8.00
CA GLU A 64 -38.93 -7.50 -8.16
C GLU A 64 -38.23 -6.21 -7.70
N SER A 65 -37.47 -6.28 -6.61
CA SER A 65 -36.78 -5.13 -6.00
C SER A 65 -35.36 -4.98 -6.54
N ILE A 66 -35.05 -3.81 -7.13
CA ILE A 66 -33.68 -3.48 -7.57
C ILE A 66 -32.68 -3.49 -6.39
N SER A 67 -33.14 -3.16 -5.18
CA SER A 67 -32.28 -3.22 -3.98
C SER A 67 -31.91 -4.66 -3.61
N ASP A 68 -32.86 -5.59 -3.74
CA ASP A 68 -32.59 -7.01 -3.49
C ASP A 68 -31.73 -7.61 -4.60
N ALA A 69 -31.89 -7.13 -5.84
CA ALA A 69 -31.02 -7.51 -6.95
C ALA A 69 -29.58 -7.01 -6.77
N LEU A 70 -29.37 -5.83 -6.17
CA LEU A 70 -28.04 -5.37 -5.74
C LEU A 70 -27.41 -6.33 -4.72
N VAL A 71 -28.18 -6.73 -3.70
CA VAL A 71 -27.73 -7.73 -2.72
C VAL A 71 -27.38 -9.06 -3.41
N LYS A 72 -28.18 -9.48 -4.40
CA LYS A 72 -27.90 -10.68 -5.19
C LYS A 72 -26.61 -10.54 -5.99
N SER A 73 -26.37 -9.40 -6.62
CA SER A 73 -25.13 -9.09 -7.34
C SER A 73 -23.92 -9.21 -6.41
N LEU A 74 -23.99 -8.61 -5.22
CA LEU A 74 -22.93 -8.67 -4.22
C LEU A 74 -22.68 -10.10 -3.69
N THR A 75 -23.72 -10.89 -3.48
CA THR A 75 -23.61 -12.26 -2.93
C THR A 75 -23.30 -13.34 -3.97
N THR A 76 -23.48 -13.05 -5.26
CA THR A 76 -23.15 -13.96 -6.35
C THR A 76 -21.81 -13.61 -7.01
N LEU A 77 -21.53 -12.32 -7.20
CA LEU A 77 -20.38 -11.83 -7.97
C LEU A 77 -19.33 -11.10 -7.13
N GLY A 78 -19.65 -10.73 -5.88
CA GLY A 78 -18.74 -9.98 -5.01
C GLY A 78 -18.57 -8.50 -5.37
N ARG A 79 -19.37 -7.96 -6.29
CA ARG A 79 -19.26 -6.58 -6.80
C ARG A 79 -20.62 -6.03 -7.22
N VAL A 80 -20.70 -4.71 -7.42
CA VAL A 80 -21.87 -4.09 -8.04
C VAL A 80 -21.78 -4.24 -9.55
N ASP A 81 -22.68 -5.04 -10.13
CA ASP A 81 -22.71 -5.33 -11.56
C ASP A 81 -24.07 -4.92 -12.14
N ILE A 82 -24.11 -3.81 -12.87
CA ILE A 82 -25.35 -3.24 -13.42
C ILE A 82 -25.99 -4.17 -14.45
N GLU A 83 -25.17 -4.86 -15.24
CA GLU A 83 -25.63 -5.79 -16.26
C GLU A 83 -26.34 -6.98 -15.62
N PHE A 84 -25.76 -7.54 -14.55
CA PHE A 84 -26.38 -8.61 -13.78
C PHE A 84 -27.71 -8.15 -13.17
N ILE A 85 -27.73 -6.97 -12.52
CA ILE A 85 -28.94 -6.43 -11.87
C ILE A 85 -30.06 -6.20 -12.89
N ALA A 86 -29.72 -5.65 -14.06
CA ALA A 86 -30.67 -5.46 -15.15
C ALA A 86 -31.23 -6.80 -15.66
N SER A 87 -30.39 -7.83 -15.81
CA SER A 87 -30.83 -9.16 -16.26
C SER A 87 -31.84 -9.78 -15.29
N VAL A 88 -31.56 -9.80 -13.99
CA VAL A 88 -32.44 -10.46 -12.98
C VAL A 88 -33.69 -9.65 -12.62
N THR A 89 -33.73 -8.35 -12.94
CA THR A 89 -34.91 -7.49 -12.69
C THR A 89 -35.74 -7.25 -13.95
N GLY A 90 -35.17 -7.47 -15.13
CA GLY A 90 -35.75 -7.07 -16.42
C GLY A 90 -35.81 -5.55 -16.64
N SER A 91 -35.15 -4.75 -15.79
CA SER A 91 -35.12 -3.28 -15.91
C SER A 91 -33.98 -2.82 -16.82
N ASP A 92 -34.16 -1.69 -17.49
CA ASP A 92 -33.07 -1.07 -18.25
C ASP A 92 -31.99 -0.48 -17.33
N TYR A 93 -30.77 -0.32 -17.88
CA TYR A 93 -29.59 0.05 -17.08
C TYR A 93 -29.73 1.42 -16.44
N LYS A 94 -30.38 2.37 -17.12
CA LYS A 94 -30.59 3.73 -16.63
C LYS A 94 -31.57 3.72 -15.45
N THR A 95 -32.63 2.93 -15.52
CA THR A 95 -33.57 2.72 -14.40
C THR A 95 -32.86 2.12 -13.19
N VAL A 96 -32.03 1.09 -13.39
CA VAL A 96 -31.23 0.47 -12.32
C VAL A 96 -30.32 1.50 -11.64
N ILE A 97 -29.52 2.24 -12.41
CA ILE A 97 -28.59 3.25 -11.90
C ILE A 97 -29.35 4.36 -11.16
N THR A 98 -30.49 4.79 -11.69
CA THR A 98 -31.30 5.86 -11.08
C THR A 98 -31.91 5.40 -9.76
N ALA A 99 -32.43 4.16 -9.69
CA ALA A 99 -33.02 3.60 -8.49
C ALA A 99 -32.00 3.38 -7.36
N LEU A 100 -30.76 3.03 -7.70
CA LEU A 100 -29.68 2.80 -6.75
C LEU A 100 -28.89 4.06 -6.37
N LYS A 101 -29.31 5.23 -6.84
CA LYS A 101 -28.61 6.50 -6.59
C LYS A 101 -28.46 6.76 -5.09
N GLY A 102 -27.22 7.01 -4.66
CA GLY A 102 -26.87 7.22 -3.25
C GLY A 102 -26.48 5.94 -2.52
N SER A 103 -26.96 4.77 -2.96
CA SER A 103 -26.51 3.45 -2.48
C SER A 103 -25.27 2.96 -3.23
N ILE A 104 -25.06 3.44 -4.45
CA ILE A 104 -23.87 3.15 -5.28
C ILE A 104 -23.30 4.44 -5.88
N TYR A 105 -22.01 4.40 -6.19
CA TYR A 105 -21.28 5.47 -6.89
C TYR A 105 -20.34 4.88 -7.92
N GLN A 106 -20.20 5.55 -9.07
CA GLN A 106 -19.31 5.10 -10.13
C GLN A 106 -17.90 5.65 -9.92
N ASN A 107 -16.90 4.79 -9.78
CA ASN A 107 -15.52 5.18 -9.56
C ASN A 107 -14.85 5.64 -10.89
N PRO A 108 -14.41 6.92 -10.98
CA PRO A 108 -13.79 7.45 -12.20
C PRO A 108 -12.49 6.76 -12.62
N LEU A 109 -11.88 5.95 -11.75
CA LEU A 109 -10.66 5.21 -12.04
C LEU A 109 -10.93 3.86 -12.69
N THR A 110 -12.12 3.28 -12.50
CA THR A 110 -12.45 1.90 -12.93
C THR A 110 -13.63 1.83 -13.89
N TRP A 111 -14.30 2.95 -14.17
CA TRP A 111 -15.45 2.98 -15.07
C TRP A 111 -15.14 2.81 -16.56
N ASN A 112 -13.86 2.91 -16.95
CA ASN A 112 -13.39 2.66 -18.33
C ASN A 112 -14.15 3.41 -19.43
N GLU A 113 -14.66 4.61 -19.14
CA GLU A 113 -15.51 5.37 -20.07
C GLU A 113 -16.80 4.63 -20.48
N CYS A 114 -17.32 3.79 -19.60
CA CYS A 114 -18.53 3.00 -19.78
C CYS A 114 -19.52 3.23 -18.63
N PHE A 115 -20.72 3.72 -18.94
CA PHE A 115 -21.68 4.19 -17.94
C PHE A 115 -22.21 3.09 -16.99
N TYR A 116 -22.14 1.82 -17.37
CA TYR A 116 -22.58 0.68 -16.57
C TYR A 116 -21.43 -0.08 -15.87
N GLN A 117 -20.18 0.37 -16.00
CA GLN A 117 -19.01 -0.23 -15.36
C GLN A 117 -18.43 0.63 -14.22
N GLY A 118 -17.62 0.03 -13.36
CA GLY A 118 -16.90 0.72 -12.28
C GLY A 118 -17.80 1.21 -11.15
N TRP A 119 -18.94 0.56 -10.93
CA TRP A 119 -19.84 0.89 -9.81
C TRP A 119 -19.37 0.22 -8.52
N GLU A 120 -19.42 0.99 -7.43
CA GLU A 120 -19.06 0.57 -6.08
C GLU A 120 -20.22 0.89 -5.14
N THR A 121 -20.38 0.12 -4.07
CA THR A 121 -21.32 0.46 -2.99
C THR A 121 -20.92 1.77 -2.32
N ALA A 122 -21.87 2.49 -1.73
CA ALA A 122 -21.58 3.73 -1.00
C ALA A 122 -20.56 3.51 0.13
N ASP A 123 -20.66 2.38 0.86
CA ASP A 123 -19.70 2.01 1.91
C ASP A 123 -18.27 1.82 1.38
N GLU A 124 -18.13 1.32 0.15
CA GLU A 124 -16.85 1.13 -0.51
C GLU A 124 -16.30 2.43 -1.12
N TYR A 125 -17.12 3.14 -1.89
CA TYR A 125 -16.71 4.36 -2.56
C TYR A 125 -16.37 5.48 -1.56
N LEU A 126 -17.15 5.61 -0.49
CA LEU A 126 -16.99 6.64 0.54
C LEU A 126 -16.13 6.19 1.74
N SER A 127 -15.23 5.22 1.53
CA SER A 127 -14.20 4.80 2.48
C SER A 127 -12.80 4.77 1.84
N GLY A 128 -11.77 4.51 2.65
CA GLY A 128 -10.36 4.58 2.24
C GLY A 128 -9.87 6.02 2.14
N ASN A 129 -8.86 6.27 1.30
CA ASN A 129 -8.30 7.61 1.08
C ASN A 129 -9.25 8.50 0.26
N LEU A 130 -10.09 9.27 0.98
CA LEU A 130 -11.10 10.15 0.40
C LEU A 130 -10.49 11.29 -0.39
N MET A 131 -9.29 11.76 -0.04
CA MET A 131 -8.65 12.87 -0.71
C MET A 131 -8.18 12.49 -2.12
N GLN A 132 -7.62 11.29 -2.27
CA GLN A 132 -7.26 10.74 -3.57
C GLN A 132 -8.52 10.54 -4.44
N LYS A 133 -9.59 9.98 -3.87
CA LYS A 133 -10.88 9.82 -4.55
C LYS A 133 -11.49 11.17 -4.94
N TRP A 134 -11.44 12.18 -4.07
CA TRP A 134 -11.94 13.54 -4.35
C TRP A 134 -11.16 14.21 -5.49
N LYS A 135 -9.83 14.13 -5.48
CA LYS A 135 -8.98 14.66 -6.57
C LYS A 135 -9.30 13.99 -7.90
N SER A 136 -9.44 12.67 -7.90
CA SER A 136 -9.83 11.90 -9.09
C SER A 136 -11.22 12.31 -9.59
N ALA A 137 -12.22 12.33 -8.70
CA ALA A 137 -13.58 12.73 -9.01
C ALA A 137 -13.67 14.17 -9.54
N LYS A 138 -12.96 15.13 -8.94
CA LYS A 138 -12.93 16.53 -9.41
C LYS A 138 -12.28 16.67 -10.78
N LYS A 139 -11.19 15.94 -11.03
CA LYS A 139 -10.52 15.89 -12.34
C LYS A 139 -11.44 15.29 -13.40
N ALA A 140 -12.08 14.16 -13.10
CA ALA A 140 -13.03 13.49 -13.98
C ALA A 140 -14.27 14.36 -14.23
N ASN A 141 -14.83 14.97 -13.20
CA ASN A 141 -15.99 15.86 -13.30
C ASN A 141 -15.72 17.04 -14.25
N ARG A 142 -14.51 17.62 -14.20
CA ARG A 142 -14.06 18.65 -15.16
C ARG A 142 -13.84 18.08 -16.57
N LYS A 143 -13.34 16.85 -16.69
CA LYS A 143 -13.11 16.18 -17.99
C LYS A 143 -14.42 15.86 -18.71
N TYR A 144 -15.44 15.39 -17.98
CA TYR A 144 -16.72 14.90 -18.52
C TYR A 144 -17.90 15.82 -18.17
N ASN A 145 -17.67 17.13 -18.24
CA ASN A 145 -18.71 18.17 -18.20
C ASN A 145 -19.78 18.03 -17.09
N GLY A 146 -19.38 17.67 -15.87
CA GLY A 146 -20.31 17.58 -14.74
C GLY A 146 -20.86 16.19 -14.43
N TYR A 147 -20.50 15.15 -15.20
CA TYR A 147 -21.02 13.80 -15.01
C TYR A 147 -20.78 13.23 -13.59
N PHE A 148 -19.60 13.46 -13.01
CA PHE A 148 -19.23 13.00 -11.66
C PHE A 148 -19.57 14.01 -10.55
N ARG A 149 -20.55 14.89 -10.76
CA ARG A 149 -20.89 15.95 -9.78
C ARG A 149 -21.40 15.36 -8.47
N ASP A 150 -22.18 14.29 -8.54
CA ASP A 150 -22.76 13.65 -7.35
C ASP A 150 -21.69 12.92 -6.53
N ASN A 151 -20.67 12.33 -7.18
CA ASN A 151 -19.51 11.77 -6.51
C ASN A 151 -18.73 12.82 -5.71
N VAL A 152 -18.47 13.99 -6.32
CA VAL A 152 -17.74 15.08 -5.65
C VAL A 152 -18.50 15.54 -4.41
N LYS A 153 -19.82 15.77 -4.54
CA LYS A 153 -20.67 16.16 -3.41
C LYS A 153 -20.70 15.11 -2.31
N ALA A 154 -20.82 13.83 -2.67
CA ALA A 154 -20.88 12.75 -1.71
C ALA A 154 -19.58 12.65 -0.90
N ILE A 155 -18.42 12.74 -1.56
CA ILE A 155 -17.13 12.75 -0.85
C ILE A 155 -17.01 13.98 0.05
N GLU A 156 -17.35 15.18 -0.44
CA GLU A 156 -17.32 16.42 0.35
C GLU A 156 -18.18 16.35 1.62
N SER A 157 -19.31 15.65 1.56
CA SER A 157 -20.21 15.47 2.72
C SER A 157 -19.67 14.55 3.82
N VAL A 158 -18.68 13.71 3.51
CA VAL A 158 -18.10 12.73 4.44
C VAL A 158 -16.63 12.99 4.76
N LEU A 159 -16.05 14.08 4.25
CA LEU A 159 -14.67 14.46 4.57
C LEU A 159 -14.55 14.72 6.08
N PRO A 160 -13.51 14.17 6.74
CA PRO A 160 -13.21 14.52 8.12
C PRO A 160 -12.98 16.02 8.28
N PRO A 161 -13.24 16.59 9.47
CA PRO A 161 -12.86 17.96 9.74
C PRO A 161 -11.34 18.16 9.60
N THR A 162 -10.94 19.36 9.21
CA THR A 162 -9.54 19.79 9.14
C THR A 162 -8.90 19.68 10.52
N VAL A 163 -7.65 19.21 10.57
CA VAL A 163 -6.90 19.08 11.83
C VAL A 163 -6.35 20.46 12.18
N ALA A 164 -6.50 20.89 13.43
CA ALA A 164 -5.94 22.16 13.87
C ALA A 164 -4.41 22.11 13.79
N THR A 165 -3.76 23.22 13.41
CA THR A 165 -2.29 23.30 13.29
C THR A 165 -1.59 22.82 14.56
N GLU A 166 -2.15 23.15 15.71
CA GLU A 166 -1.62 22.83 17.04
C GLU A 166 -1.61 21.33 17.34
N ASP A 167 -2.51 20.56 16.70
CA ASP A 167 -2.60 19.10 16.83
C ASP A 167 -1.67 18.37 15.84
N ILE A 168 -1.04 19.10 14.92
CA ILE A 168 -0.10 18.51 13.94
C ILE A 168 1.27 18.35 14.59
N TYR A 169 1.60 17.11 14.97
CA TYR A 169 2.95 16.79 15.41
C TYR A 169 3.94 16.84 14.25
N ILE A 170 4.91 17.75 14.35
CA ILE A 170 6.01 17.90 13.41
C ILE A 170 7.35 17.92 14.15
N THR A 171 8.34 17.25 13.57
CA THR A 171 9.72 17.25 14.07
C THR A 171 10.71 16.98 12.93
N LEU A 172 11.99 17.27 13.17
CA LEU A 172 13.06 16.94 12.23
C LEU A 172 13.09 15.43 11.95
N GLY A 173 13.04 15.06 10.68
CA GLY A 173 12.96 13.66 10.23
C GLY A 173 11.53 13.14 10.00
N SER A 174 10.51 13.99 10.18
CA SER A 174 9.14 13.66 9.80
C SER A 174 9.05 13.38 8.29
N PRO A 175 8.64 12.18 7.85
CA PRO A 175 8.76 11.75 6.45
C PRO A 175 7.81 12.49 5.49
N TRP A 176 6.81 13.20 6.03
CA TRP A 176 5.89 13.99 5.25
C TRP A 176 6.37 15.42 4.96
N VAL A 177 7.42 15.87 5.66
CA VAL A 177 7.99 17.20 5.47
C VAL A 177 8.81 17.21 4.17
N PRO A 178 8.56 18.14 3.25
CA PRO A 178 9.35 18.28 2.03
C PRO A 178 10.82 18.65 2.31
N SER A 179 11.76 18.20 1.46
CA SER A 179 13.18 18.48 1.67
C SER A 179 13.54 19.96 1.52
N ASP A 180 12.81 20.71 0.70
CA ASP A 180 12.99 22.15 0.55
C ASP A 180 12.65 22.93 1.82
N VAL A 181 11.75 22.41 2.68
CA VAL A 181 11.50 23.01 4.00
C VAL A 181 12.69 22.83 4.94
N ILE A 182 13.44 21.73 4.78
CA ILE A 182 14.68 21.52 5.53
C ILE A 182 15.79 22.43 4.99
N ASP A 183 15.86 22.65 3.68
CA ASP A 183 16.77 23.64 3.08
C ASP A 183 16.49 25.05 3.62
N ASP A 184 15.23 25.48 3.65
CA ASP A 184 14.80 26.76 4.22
C ASP A 184 15.17 26.86 5.71
N PHE A 185 15.08 25.76 6.46
CA PHE A 185 15.45 25.74 7.87
C PHE A 185 16.96 25.88 8.06
N ILE A 186 17.76 25.21 7.23
CA ILE A 186 19.22 25.39 7.23
C ILE A 186 19.55 26.85 6.91
N GLU A 187 18.86 27.48 5.95
CA GLU A 187 19.07 28.89 5.67
C GLU A 187 18.71 29.79 6.85
N HIS A 188 17.63 29.49 7.57
CA HIS A 188 17.24 30.19 8.81
C HIS A 188 18.31 30.07 9.89
N LEU A 189 18.87 28.87 10.11
CA LEU A 189 19.89 28.64 11.14
C LEU A 189 21.22 29.36 10.84
N PHE A 190 21.64 29.43 9.56
CA PHE A 190 22.97 29.91 9.17
C PHE A 190 22.94 31.25 8.39
N GLY A 191 21.79 31.90 8.26
CA GLY A 191 21.66 33.22 7.64
C GLY A 191 21.93 33.24 6.13
N GLY A 192 21.67 32.14 5.42
CA GLY A 192 21.74 32.09 3.95
C GLY A 192 23.14 32.20 3.33
N GLN A 193 24.22 31.96 4.10
CA GLN A 193 25.61 32.08 3.62
C GLN A 193 25.93 31.23 2.38
N ALA A 194 25.25 30.09 2.17
CA ALA A 194 25.46 29.25 0.97
C ALA A 194 25.04 29.92 -0.34
N LYS A 195 24.06 30.83 -0.35
CA LYS A 195 23.66 31.59 -1.55
C LYS A 195 24.75 32.56 -2.03
N TYR A 196 25.73 32.89 -1.17
CA TYR A 196 26.83 33.79 -1.54
C TYR A 196 27.94 33.10 -2.34
N TRP A 197 28.05 31.77 -2.30
CA TRP A 197 29.13 31.05 -3.01
C TRP A 197 28.85 30.85 -4.51
N SER A 198 27.59 30.73 -4.93
CA SER A 198 27.21 30.61 -6.34
C SER A 198 25.70 30.73 -6.51
N ASN A 199 25.25 31.60 -7.42
CA ASN A 199 23.84 31.69 -7.84
C ASN A 199 23.48 30.71 -8.98
N SER A 200 24.37 29.78 -9.33
CA SER A 200 24.04 28.78 -10.35
C SER A 200 23.00 27.80 -9.82
N LYS A 201 21.95 27.56 -10.62
CA LYS A 201 20.92 26.55 -10.35
C LYS A 201 21.53 25.17 -10.09
N SER A 202 22.61 24.82 -10.78
CA SER A 202 23.31 23.54 -10.58
C SER A 202 23.99 23.44 -9.21
N THR A 203 24.52 24.54 -8.68
CA THR A 203 25.15 24.56 -7.36
C THR A 203 24.11 24.48 -6.25
N GLN A 204 22.99 25.19 -6.41
CA GLN A 204 21.88 25.13 -5.46
C GLN A 204 21.27 23.73 -5.39
N GLU A 205 21.10 23.08 -6.53
CA GLU A 205 20.61 21.70 -6.59
C GLU A 205 21.59 20.71 -5.95
N TYR A 206 22.90 20.89 -6.17
CA TYR A 206 23.93 20.04 -5.55
C TYR A 206 23.96 20.14 -4.03
N LEU A 207 23.72 21.34 -3.48
CA LEU A 207 23.73 21.61 -2.03
C LEU A 207 22.41 21.27 -1.33
N SER A 208 21.33 21.05 -2.09
CA SER A 208 20.00 20.78 -1.54
C SER A 208 19.94 19.48 -0.75
N VAL A 209 19.13 19.49 0.31
CA VAL A 209 18.87 18.32 1.14
C VAL A 209 18.19 17.26 0.30
N LYS A 210 18.72 16.04 0.37
CA LYS A 210 18.20 14.90 -0.37
C LYS A 210 17.40 14.02 0.56
N HIS A 211 16.21 13.62 0.11
CA HIS A 211 15.37 12.67 0.82
C HIS A 211 14.95 11.53 -0.12
N ASP A 212 15.35 10.31 0.21
CA ASP A 212 14.93 9.10 -0.50
C ASP A 212 13.71 8.48 0.20
N GLU A 213 12.57 8.44 -0.49
CA GLU A 213 11.30 7.93 0.07
C GLU A 213 11.33 6.42 0.34
N LEU A 214 12.08 5.64 -0.44
CA LEU A 214 12.12 4.17 -0.32
C LEU A 214 12.87 3.71 0.94
N THR A 215 14.02 4.31 1.22
CA THR A 215 14.78 4.02 2.44
C THR A 215 14.37 4.95 3.58
N GLY A 216 13.75 6.09 3.28
CA GLY A 216 13.43 7.21 4.17
C GLY A 216 14.66 8.07 4.52
N THR A 217 15.71 8.07 3.68
CA THR A 217 17.07 8.56 4.05
C THR A 217 17.22 10.02 3.76
N TRP A 218 17.66 10.77 4.77
CA TRP A 218 18.05 12.15 4.65
C TRP A 218 19.56 12.24 4.46
N GLU A 219 20.00 12.95 3.42
CA GLU A 219 21.41 13.26 3.22
C GLU A 219 21.58 14.77 3.04
N ILE A 220 22.49 15.34 3.81
CA ILE A 220 22.90 16.74 3.68
C ILE A 220 24.26 16.75 2.96
N PRO A 221 24.34 17.26 1.71
CA PRO A 221 25.61 17.44 0.99
C PRO A 221 26.52 18.46 1.69
N GLU A 222 27.83 18.42 1.45
CA GLU A 222 28.81 19.45 1.91
C GLU A 222 28.57 19.95 3.35
N LYS A 223 28.71 19.05 4.33
CA LYS A 223 28.38 19.34 5.74
C LYS A 223 29.33 20.32 6.42
N THR A 224 30.54 20.47 5.90
CA THR A 224 31.57 21.38 6.42
C THR A 224 31.43 22.80 5.86
N ARG A 225 30.40 23.07 5.03
CA ARG A 225 30.23 24.35 4.32
C ARG A 225 30.06 25.56 5.24
N TYR A 226 29.72 25.35 6.52
CA TYR A 226 29.58 26.40 7.52
C TYR A 226 30.60 26.29 8.67
N ALA A 227 31.64 25.45 8.53
CA ALA A 227 32.62 25.14 9.58
C ALA A 227 33.37 26.38 10.12
N HIS A 228 33.36 27.49 9.37
CA HIS A 228 33.97 28.75 9.77
C HIS A 228 33.03 29.66 10.58
N SER A 229 31.76 29.29 10.75
CA SER A 229 30.75 30.09 11.46
C SER A 229 30.61 29.67 12.92
N VAL A 230 30.53 30.64 13.83
CA VAL A 230 30.26 30.42 15.27
C VAL A 230 28.90 29.73 15.47
N THR A 231 27.98 29.91 14.53
CA THR A 231 26.68 29.24 14.52
C THR A 231 26.82 27.72 14.39
N ASP A 232 27.74 27.27 13.53
CA ASP A 232 28.00 25.84 13.25
C ASP A 232 28.88 25.17 14.32
N THR A 233 29.85 25.89 14.89
CA THR A 233 30.82 25.31 15.83
C THR A 233 30.45 25.48 17.30
N GLU A 234 29.57 26.43 17.65
CA GLU A 234 29.21 26.72 19.05
C GLU A 234 27.71 26.84 19.31
N THR A 235 26.93 27.47 18.42
CA THR A 235 25.51 27.76 18.72
C THR A 235 24.63 26.54 18.56
N TYR A 236 24.84 25.80 17.46
CA TYR A 236 24.09 24.61 17.07
C TYR A 236 24.99 23.38 16.86
N GLY A 237 26.31 23.53 16.84
CA GLY A 237 27.24 22.40 16.90
C GLY A 237 28.17 22.49 18.09
N THR A 238 29.19 21.63 18.08
CA THR A 238 30.30 21.65 19.04
C THR A 238 31.63 21.72 18.28
N SER A 239 32.71 22.04 18.99
CA SER A 239 34.08 22.06 18.42
C SER A 239 34.50 20.71 17.81
N ARG A 240 33.82 19.62 18.18
CA ARG A 240 34.11 18.26 17.72
C ARG A 240 33.05 17.67 16.81
N LEU A 241 31.88 18.32 16.70
CA LEU A 241 30.79 17.87 15.85
C LEU A 241 29.97 19.06 15.36
N GLU A 242 30.17 19.41 14.10
CA GLU A 242 29.51 20.51 13.40
C GLU A 242 27.99 20.31 13.34
N ALA A 243 27.25 21.42 13.25
CA ALA A 243 25.80 21.43 13.38
C ALA A 243 25.10 20.65 12.25
N LEU A 244 25.60 20.69 11.01
CA LEU A 244 25.00 19.93 9.91
C LEU A 244 25.13 18.41 10.07
N TYR A 245 26.16 17.91 10.76
CA TYR A 245 26.26 16.49 11.11
C TYR A 245 25.26 16.10 12.19
N ILE A 246 25.05 16.97 13.19
CA ILE A 246 24.01 16.78 14.21
C ILE A 246 22.62 16.80 13.55
N LEU A 247 22.37 17.74 12.64
CA LEU A 247 21.11 17.86 11.91
C LEU A 247 20.82 16.61 11.07
N GLU A 248 21.76 16.14 10.25
CA GLU A 248 21.56 14.91 9.46
C GLU A 248 21.31 13.69 10.35
N LYS A 249 22.03 13.55 11.47
CA LYS A 249 21.77 12.48 12.44
C LYS A 249 20.35 12.59 13.02
N THR A 250 19.91 13.79 13.31
CA THR A 250 18.56 14.08 13.83
C THR A 250 17.48 13.73 12.81
N LEU A 251 17.63 14.18 11.56
CA LEU A 251 16.72 13.83 10.45
C LEU A 251 16.59 12.31 10.25
N ASN A 252 17.66 11.55 10.50
CA ASN A 252 17.66 10.09 10.36
C ASN A 252 17.35 9.34 11.67
N MET A 253 16.92 10.02 12.74
CA MET A 253 16.65 9.43 14.06
C MET A 253 17.83 8.61 14.63
N LYS A 254 19.07 9.06 14.35
CA LYS A 254 20.30 8.43 14.86
C LYS A 254 20.75 9.08 16.14
N THR A 255 21.38 8.27 17.00
CA THR A 255 21.97 8.78 18.24
C THR A 255 23.18 9.66 17.94
N VAL A 256 23.21 10.85 18.55
CA VAL A 256 24.34 11.77 18.48
C VAL A 256 25.31 11.38 19.59
N ALA A 257 26.49 10.89 19.21
CA ALA A 257 27.55 10.51 20.13
C ALA A 257 28.91 10.90 19.57
N VAL A 258 29.77 11.44 20.42
CA VAL A 258 31.18 11.78 20.14
C VAL A 258 32.05 10.67 20.73
N LYS A 259 33.00 10.14 19.95
CA LYS A 259 33.88 9.04 20.36
C LYS A 259 35.34 9.49 20.31
N ASP A 260 36.09 9.08 21.32
CA ASP A 260 37.54 9.23 21.42
C ASP A 260 38.25 7.93 21.10
N GLU A 261 39.40 8.05 20.44
CA GLU A 261 40.28 6.93 20.14
C GLU A 261 41.31 6.78 21.27
N VAL A 262 41.27 5.65 21.97
CA VAL A 262 42.16 5.33 23.09
C VAL A 262 43.03 4.13 22.70
N ASN A 263 44.35 4.26 22.82
CA ASN A 263 45.27 3.17 22.53
C ASN A 263 45.13 2.05 23.58
N CYS A 264 44.81 0.84 23.14
CA CYS A 264 44.78 -0.35 23.99
C CYS A 264 46.00 -1.24 23.68
N PRO A 265 46.91 -1.49 24.64
CA PRO A 265 48.13 -2.28 24.39
C PRO A 265 47.91 -3.78 24.18
N THR A 266 46.69 -4.31 24.38
CA THR A 266 46.44 -5.74 24.55
C THR A 266 45.92 -6.50 23.32
N ASN A 267 45.62 -5.85 22.19
CA ASN A 267 45.27 -6.53 20.94
C ASN A 267 45.98 -5.85 19.75
N ALA A 268 46.42 -6.64 18.76
CA ALA A 268 47.23 -6.22 17.61
C ALA A 268 46.57 -5.21 16.63
N SER A 269 45.43 -4.62 17.00
CA SER A 269 44.79 -3.48 16.34
C SER A 269 44.59 -2.41 17.41
N SER A 270 45.55 -1.49 17.51
CA SER A 270 45.91 -0.69 18.68
C SER A 270 45.03 0.54 18.96
N VAL A 271 43.73 0.57 18.59
CA VAL A 271 42.84 1.71 18.88
C VAL A 271 41.43 1.23 19.27
N LYS A 272 40.97 1.60 20.47
CA LYS A 272 39.60 1.38 20.95
C LYS A 272 38.84 2.70 20.97
N ARG A 273 37.67 2.74 20.33
CA ARG A 273 36.77 3.91 20.35
C ARG A 273 35.90 3.90 21.61
N VAL A 274 36.07 4.89 22.48
CA VAL A 274 35.32 5.08 23.73
C VAL A 274 34.42 6.30 23.59
N ILE A 275 33.19 6.26 24.10
CA ILE A 275 32.26 7.40 24.04
C ILE A 275 32.76 8.50 25.00
N ASN A 276 32.96 9.70 24.47
CA ASN A 276 33.20 10.88 25.29
C ASN A 276 31.87 11.37 25.84
N LYS A 277 31.66 11.18 27.15
CA LYS A 277 30.38 11.48 27.80
C LYS A 277 30.05 12.97 27.79
N GLU A 278 31.05 13.82 28.02
CA GLU A 278 30.87 15.28 28.13
C GLU A 278 30.53 15.88 26.76
N GLU A 279 31.34 15.60 25.75
CA GLU A 279 31.11 16.07 24.37
C GLU A 279 29.81 15.52 23.78
N THR A 280 29.45 14.28 24.14
CA THR A 280 28.17 13.70 23.75
C THR A 280 27.00 14.44 24.41
N LEU A 281 27.11 14.81 25.69
CA LEU A 281 26.07 15.56 26.39
C LEU A 281 25.87 16.94 25.75
N PHE A 282 26.95 17.67 25.44
CA PHE A 282 26.86 18.94 24.72
C PHE A 282 26.19 18.77 23.35
N ALA A 283 26.59 17.76 22.57
CA ALA A 283 25.99 17.53 21.26
C ALA A 283 24.49 17.18 21.33
N LEU A 284 24.05 16.47 22.38
CA LEU A 284 22.63 16.18 22.64
C LEU A 284 21.86 17.45 23.02
N GLU A 285 22.43 18.36 23.81
CA GLU A 285 21.82 19.65 24.11
C GLU A 285 21.61 20.49 22.83
N LYS A 286 22.62 20.52 21.94
CA LYS A 286 22.50 21.21 20.65
C LYS A 286 21.45 20.58 19.74
N GLN A 287 21.36 19.25 19.70
CA GLN A 287 20.30 18.54 19.00
C GLN A 287 18.92 18.95 19.51
N GLN A 288 18.69 18.96 20.83
CA GLN A 288 17.40 19.36 21.41
C GLN A 288 17.07 20.82 21.11
N LYS A 289 18.09 21.69 21.13
CA LYS A 289 17.92 23.10 20.75
C LYS A 289 17.47 23.24 19.29
N MET A 290 18.07 22.50 18.35
CA MET A 290 17.64 22.53 16.94
C MET A 290 16.21 22.03 16.75
N ILE A 291 15.82 20.95 17.46
CA ILE A 291 14.47 20.39 17.37
C ILE A 291 13.44 21.43 17.82
N LYS A 292 13.68 22.10 18.95
CA LYS A 292 12.79 23.16 19.46
C LYS A 292 12.71 24.34 18.51
N GLU A 293 13.86 24.83 18.03
CA GLU A 293 13.89 25.94 17.07
C GLU A 293 13.13 25.60 15.79
N PHE A 294 13.25 24.36 15.29
CA PHE A 294 12.49 23.90 14.13
C PHE A 294 10.98 23.90 14.39
N GLN A 295 10.54 23.37 15.54
CA GLN A 295 9.13 23.32 15.92
C GLN A 295 8.52 24.71 16.05
N ASP A 296 9.27 25.68 16.57
CA ASP A 296 8.80 27.07 16.67
C ASP A 296 8.83 27.78 15.31
N TRP A 297 9.86 27.56 14.51
CA TRP A 297 10.08 28.25 13.24
C TRP A 297 9.12 27.79 12.13
N VAL A 298 8.80 26.49 12.08
CA VAL A 298 8.11 25.88 10.95
C VAL A 298 6.69 26.45 10.75
N TRP A 299 6.09 26.99 11.80
CA TRP A 299 4.73 27.55 11.79
C TRP A 299 4.67 29.08 11.72
N LYS A 300 5.81 29.80 11.75
CA LYS A 300 5.82 31.28 11.76
C LYS A 300 5.46 31.92 10.42
N ASP A 301 5.73 31.22 9.33
CA ASP A 301 5.43 31.69 7.98
C ASP A 301 4.08 31.12 7.51
N GLU A 302 3.16 32.00 7.12
CA GLU A 302 1.77 31.61 6.83
C GLU A 302 1.66 30.76 5.55
N GLU A 303 2.47 31.06 4.52
CA GLU A 303 2.48 30.29 3.27
C GLU A 303 3.02 28.87 3.50
N ARG A 304 4.11 28.75 4.27
CA ARG A 304 4.67 27.45 4.68
C ARG A 304 3.68 26.67 5.54
N LYS A 305 3.03 27.33 6.51
CA LYS A 305 2.03 26.72 7.38
C LYS A 305 0.88 26.14 6.56
N GLU A 306 0.23 26.94 5.71
CA GLU A 306 -0.88 26.49 4.86
C GLU A 306 -0.43 25.33 3.95
N ARG A 307 0.78 25.39 3.40
CA ARG A 307 1.35 24.31 2.59
C ARG A 307 1.51 23.02 3.38
N LEU A 308 2.04 23.08 4.60
CA LEU A 308 2.30 21.90 5.45
C LEU A 308 1.01 21.28 5.97
N GLU A 309 0.04 22.10 6.40
CA GLU A 309 -1.30 21.65 6.77
C GLU A 309 -1.93 20.87 5.61
N ARG A 310 -1.91 21.44 4.40
CA ARG A 310 -2.43 20.79 3.21
C ARG A 310 -1.69 19.48 2.90
N ILE A 311 -0.38 19.41 3.06
CA ILE A 311 0.37 18.15 2.85
C ILE A 311 -0.05 17.09 3.88
N PHE A 312 -0.16 17.48 5.15
CA PHE A 312 -0.55 16.60 6.24
C PHE A 312 -1.97 16.06 6.04
N GLU A 313 -2.94 16.92 5.76
CA GLU A 313 -4.33 16.54 5.50
C GLU A 313 -4.46 15.59 4.32
N ASN A 314 -3.73 15.87 3.23
CA ASN A 314 -3.72 15.04 2.05
C ASN A 314 -3.16 13.63 2.30
N LYS A 315 -2.29 13.47 3.29
CA LYS A 315 -1.64 12.20 3.63
C LYS A 315 -2.36 11.43 4.73
N TYR A 316 -2.82 12.10 5.79
CA TYR A 316 -3.26 11.44 7.02
C TYR A 316 -4.73 11.70 7.37
N SER A 317 -5.24 12.93 7.20
CA SER A 317 -6.60 13.31 7.64
C SER A 317 -7.73 12.96 6.68
N CYS A 318 -7.52 11.97 5.79
CA CYS A 318 -8.44 11.66 4.71
C CYS A 318 -8.87 10.20 4.63
N VAL A 319 -8.53 9.36 5.62
CA VAL A 319 -8.88 7.94 5.62
C VAL A 319 -10.15 7.68 6.42
N ARG A 320 -11.21 7.24 5.74
CA ARG A 320 -12.47 6.82 6.39
C ARG A 320 -12.56 5.29 6.43
N ARG A 321 -12.91 4.73 7.58
CA ARG A 321 -13.09 3.28 7.74
C ARG A 321 -14.31 2.80 6.96
N ARG A 322 -14.16 1.69 6.22
CA ARG A 322 -15.30 0.98 5.60
C ARG A 322 -16.10 0.27 6.68
N ILE A 323 -17.42 0.39 6.62
CA ILE A 323 -18.35 -0.40 7.42
C ILE A 323 -18.74 -1.62 6.57
N PHE A 324 -18.68 -2.80 7.17
CA PHE A 324 -19.10 -4.04 6.52
C PHE A 324 -20.35 -4.55 7.23
N ASP A 325 -21.45 -4.58 6.50
CA ASP A 325 -22.66 -5.28 6.91
C ASP A 325 -22.68 -6.65 6.24
N GLY A 326 -22.89 -7.71 7.02
CA GLY A 326 -23.09 -9.08 6.53
C GLY A 326 -24.49 -9.60 6.78
N SER A 327 -25.42 -8.75 7.20
CA SER A 327 -26.82 -9.11 7.46
C SER A 327 -27.49 -9.78 6.27
N PHE A 328 -27.11 -9.36 5.06
CA PHE A 328 -27.62 -9.84 3.78
C PHE A 328 -26.93 -11.13 3.26
N SER A 329 -25.86 -11.59 3.90
CA SER A 329 -25.15 -12.79 3.45
C SER A 329 -25.98 -14.04 3.69
N THR A 330 -26.37 -14.71 2.61
CA THR A 330 -26.96 -16.05 2.63
C THR A 330 -25.82 -17.07 2.57
N PHE A 331 -25.78 -18.01 3.50
CA PHE A 331 -24.80 -19.11 3.54
C PHE A 331 -25.50 -20.42 3.12
N PRO A 332 -25.73 -20.64 1.81
CA PRO A 332 -26.60 -21.73 1.35
C PRO A 332 -26.03 -23.12 1.66
N ASP A 333 -24.70 -23.27 1.59
CA ASP A 333 -24.03 -24.56 1.78
C ASP A 333 -23.68 -24.83 3.26
N LEU A 334 -23.93 -23.84 4.14
CA LEU A 334 -23.69 -24.00 5.58
C LEU A 334 -24.74 -24.92 6.17
N PHE A 335 -24.31 -25.84 7.02
CA PHE A 335 -25.20 -26.78 7.68
C PHE A 335 -26.34 -26.04 8.44
N PRO A 336 -27.63 -26.35 8.19
CA PRO A 336 -28.76 -25.53 8.66
C PRO A 336 -28.84 -25.32 10.18
N ASN A 337 -28.27 -26.23 10.98
CA ASN A 337 -28.26 -26.12 12.44
C ASN A 337 -27.19 -25.18 12.98
N ILE A 338 -26.30 -24.66 12.13
CA ILE A 338 -25.23 -23.74 12.52
C ILE A 338 -25.62 -22.34 12.03
N THR A 339 -25.78 -21.42 12.98
CA THR A 339 -26.09 -20.02 12.69
C THR A 339 -24.94 -19.13 13.17
N LEU A 340 -24.42 -18.30 12.28
CA LEU A 340 -23.39 -17.31 12.61
C LEU A 340 -24.00 -16.10 13.30
N PHE A 341 -23.31 -15.57 14.31
CA PHE A 341 -23.66 -14.32 14.96
C PHE A 341 -23.53 -13.12 14.00
N PRO A 342 -24.26 -12.01 14.24
CA PRO A 342 -24.19 -10.81 13.38
C PRO A 342 -22.76 -10.29 13.15
N TYR A 343 -21.93 -10.25 14.20
CA TYR A 343 -20.54 -9.80 14.06
C TYR A 343 -19.67 -10.76 13.23
N GLN A 344 -19.97 -12.07 13.27
CA GLN A 344 -19.28 -13.07 12.45
C GLN A 344 -19.66 -12.89 10.98
N LYS A 345 -20.94 -12.64 10.69
CA LYS A 345 -21.40 -12.29 9.33
C LYS A 345 -20.71 -11.03 8.81
N ASN A 346 -20.61 -9.99 9.61
CA ASN A 346 -19.88 -8.76 9.23
C ASN A 346 -18.39 -9.02 8.96
N ALA A 347 -17.76 -9.91 9.75
CA ALA A 347 -16.38 -10.31 9.52
C ALA A 347 -16.21 -11.15 8.24
N VAL A 348 -17.16 -12.03 7.93
CA VAL A 348 -17.18 -12.74 6.64
C VAL A 348 -17.35 -11.76 5.48
N ALA A 349 -18.30 -10.82 5.57
CA ALA A 349 -18.49 -9.77 4.56
C ALA A 349 -17.20 -8.97 4.34
N ARG A 350 -16.48 -8.63 5.41
CA ARG A 350 -15.16 -8.00 5.29
C ARG A 350 -14.17 -8.83 4.47
N ILE A 351 -14.06 -10.14 4.74
CA ILE A 351 -13.14 -11.03 4.02
C ILE A 351 -13.55 -11.19 2.54
N LEU A 352 -14.86 -11.18 2.25
CA LEU A 352 -15.38 -11.28 0.89
C LEU A 352 -15.01 -10.03 0.06
N PHE A 353 -15.20 -8.84 0.64
CA PHE A 353 -15.05 -7.57 -0.07
C PHE A 353 -13.68 -6.91 0.12
N THR A 354 -12.75 -7.55 0.82
CA THR A 354 -11.35 -7.09 0.92
C THR A 354 -10.37 -8.24 0.72
N PRO A 355 -9.28 -8.06 -0.06
CA PRO A 355 -8.28 -9.11 -0.25
C PRO A 355 -7.63 -9.54 1.08
N ASN A 356 -7.27 -8.57 1.92
CA ASN A 356 -6.54 -8.81 3.16
C ASN A 356 -7.34 -8.41 4.39
N THR A 357 -7.37 -9.25 5.43
CA THR A 357 -8.12 -8.99 6.66
C THR A 357 -7.37 -9.47 7.91
N LEU A 358 -7.42 -8.65 8.97
CA LEU A 358 -7.03 -9.04 10.33
C LEU A 358 -8.29 -9.30 11.16
N LEU A 359 -8.48 -10.54 11.61
CA LEU A 359 -9.46 -10.95 12.60
C LEU A 359 -8.86 -10.81 14.01
N ALA A 360 -8.87 -9.58 14.51
CA ALA A 360 -8.42 -9.21 15.86
C ALA A 360 -9.51 -9.41 16.92
N HIS A 361 -10.10 -10.60 16.98
CA HIS A 361 -11.16 -10.94 17.95
C HIS A 361 -10.61 -11.76 19.12
N ASP A 362 -11.27 -11.67 20.27
CA ASP A 362 -10.92 -12.44 21.48
C ASP A 362 -10.94 -13.96 21.26
N VAL A 363 -10.23 -14.68 22.13
CA VAL A 363 -10.24 -16.15 22.14
C VAL A 363 -11.67 -16.64 22.42
N GLY A 364 -12.13 -17.64 21.67
CA GLY A 364 -13.50 -18.16 21.79
C GLY A 364 -14.56 -17.40 20.98
N SER A 365 -14.23 -16.29 20.31
CA SER A 365 -15.20 -15.52 19.49
C SER A 365 -15.66 -16.22 18.20
N GLY A 366 -15.27 -17.48 17.97
CA GLY A 366 -15.56 -18.22 16.74
C GLY A 366 -14.78 -17.76 15.50
N LYS A 367 -13.49 -17.38 15.65
CA LYS A 367 -12.63 -17.02 14.50
C LYS A 367 -12.54 -18.15 13.46
N THR A 368 -12.48 -19.40 13.90
CA THR A 368 -12.49 -20.59 13.03
C THR A 368 -13.74 -20.66 12.15
N TYR A 369 -14.93 -20.39 12.71
CA TYR A 369 -16.19 -20.35 11.96
C TYR A 369 -16.16 -19.26 10.87
N ILE A 370 -15.65 -18.07 11.21
CA ILE A 370 -15.51 -16.97 10.26
C ILE A 370 -14.60 -17.38 9.09
N MET A 371 -13.43 -17.95 9.37
CA MET A 371 -12.46 -18.34 8.34
C MET A 371 -13.00 -19.43 7.40
N ILE A 372 -13.64 -20.47 7.96
CA ILE A 372 -14.20 -21.57 7.17
C ILE A 372 -15.36 -21.06 6.31
N ALA A 373 -16.30 -20.32 6.90
CA ALA A 373 -17.44 -19.77 6.18
C ALA A 373 -16.99 -18.81 5.07
N SER A 374 -16.02 -17.92 5.33
CA SER A 374 -15.53 -17.02 4.30
C SER A 374 -14.81 -17.74 3.16
N GLY A 375 -14.06 -18.81 3.44
CA GLY A 375 -13.39 -19.57 2.39
C GLY A 375 -14.38 -20.30 1.48
N MET A 376 -15.40 -20.94 2.07
CA MET A 376 -16.46 -21.59 1.30
C MET A 376 -17.23 -20.58 0.45
N GLU A 377 -17.60 -19.42 1.01
CA GLU A 377 -18.30 -18.37 0.27
C GLU A 377 -17.44 -17.76 -0.86
N LEU A 378 -16.15 -17.51 -0.62
CA LEU A 378 -15.23 -17.06 -1.67
C LEU A 378 -15.13 -18.08 -2.81
N ARG A 379 -15.14 -19.38 -2.50
CA ARG A 379 -15.11 -20.45 -3.50
C ARG A 379 -16.42 -20.50 -4.29
N ARG A 380 -17.55 -20.44 -3.59
CA ARG A 380 -18.91 -20.40 -4.18
C ARG A 380 -19.09 -19.21 -5.13
N MET A 381 -18.54 -18.04 -4.79
CA MET A 381 -18.57 -16.84 -5.63
C MET A 381 -17.53 -16.86 -6.77
N GLY A 382 -16.63 -17.85 -6.82
CA GLY A 382 -15.52 -17.89 -7.78
C GLY A 382 -14.40 -16.87 -7.52
N LEU A 383 -14.39 -16.24 -6.34
CA LEU A 383 -13.39 -15.25 -5.91
C LEU A 383 -12.14 -15.89 -5.29
N SER A 384 -12.17 -17.21 -5.03
CA SER A 384 -11.02 -18.01 -4.64
C SER A 384 -11.05 -19.37 -5.34
N LYS A 385 -9.89 -19.85 -5.77
CA LYS A 385 -9.71 -21.18 -6.37
C LYS A 385 -9.32 -22.21 -5.31
N LYS A 386 -8.23 -21.96 -4.58
CA LYS A 386 -7.71 -22.81 -3.50
C LYS A 386 -7.50 -22.02 -2.22
N ASN A 387 -8.05 -22.55 -1.13
CA ASN A 387 -8.02 -21.97 0.21
C ASN A 387 -7.14 -22.84 1.13
N LEU A 388 -6.06 -22.25 1.64
CA LEU A 388 -5.13 -22.91 2.57
C LEU A 388 -5.28 -22.32 3.97
N TYR A 389 -5.54 -23.17 4.95
CA TYR A 389 -5.69 -22.85 6.36
C TYR A 389 -4.46 -23.36 7.11
N VAL A 390 -3.62 -22.44 7.57
CA VAL A 390 -2.41 -22.73 8.32
C VAL A 390 -2.69 -22.58 9.81
N VAL A 391 -2.57 -23.69 10.54
CA VAL A 391 -3.04 -23.82 11.93
C VAL A 391 -1.97 -24.43 12.85
N PRO A 392 -2.08 -24.22 14.18
CA PRO A 392 -1.23 -24.90 15.16
C PRO A 392 -1.30 -26.43 15.04
N ASN A 393 -0.14 -27.09 15.17
CA ASN A 393 0.03 -28.52 14.96
C ASN A 393 -0.93 -29.41 15.78
N ASN A 394 -1.25 -28.98 17.00
CA ASN A 394 -2.08 -29.74 17.95
C ASN A 394 -3.58 -29.65 17.69
N ILE A 395 -4.04 -28.71 16.84
CA ILE A 395 -5.48 -28.49 16.58
C ILE A 395 -5.91 -28.80 15.15
N VAL A 396 -5.02 -29.36 14.32
CA VAL A 396 -5.32 -29.74 12.92
C VAL A 396 -6.56 -30.64 12.82
N GLY A 397 -6.63 -31.70 13.65
CA GLY A 397 -7.79 -32.61 13.65
C GLY A 397 -9.08 -31.96 14.20
N GLN A 398 -8.96 -31.02 15.14
CA GLN A 398 -10.11 -30.24 15.63
C GLN A 398 -10.67 -29.34 14.53
N TRP A 399 -9.79 -28.68 13.78
CA TRP A 399 -10.16 -27.88 12.62
C TRP A 399 -10.88 -28.71 11.56
N GLN A 400 -10.35 -29.90 11.24
CA GLN A 400 -10.99 -30.83 10.31
C GLN A 400 -12.42 -31.18 10.73
N LYS A 401 -12.61 -31.49 12.02
CA LYS A 401 -13.93 -31.82 12.57
C LYS A 401 -14.90 -30.64 12.46
N ILE A 402 -14.49 -29.44 12.87
CA ILE A 402 -15.32 -28.23 12.77
C ILE A 402 -15.69 -27.94 11.32
N PHE A 403 -14.74 -28.10 10.38
CA PHE A 403 -15.01 -27.88 8.96
C PHE A 403 -16.11 -28.79 8.45
N LEU A 404 -16.03 -30.10 8.71
CA LEU A 404 -17.03 -31.07 8.27
C LEU A 404 -18.36 -30.96 9.04
N GLU A 405 -18.35 -30.45 10.28
CA GLU A 405 -19.58 -30.10 10.99
C GLU A 405 -20.31 -28.91 10.33
N MET A 406 -19.55 -27.91 9.86
CA MET A 406 -20.10 -26.75 9.16
C MET A 406 -20.52 -27.06 7.72
N TYR A 407 -19.73 -27.87 7.02
CA TYR A 407 -19.91 -28.20 5.60
C TYR A 407 -19.65 -29.71 5.39
N PRO A 408 -20.66 -30.57 5.62
CA PRO A 408 -20.50 -32.03 5.57
C PRO A 408 -20.03 -32.57 4.21
N ASP A 409 -20.42 -31.91 3.12
CA ASP A 409 -20.11 -32.32 1.75
C ASP A 409 -18.76 -31.76 1.22
N ALA A 410 -18.03 -31.00 2.03
CA ALA A 410 -16.78 -30.36 1.61
C ALA A 410 -15.63 -31.38 1.43
N LYS A 411 -14.97 -31.35 0.27
CA LYS A 411 -13.75 -32.13 -0.01
C LYS A 411 -12.54 -31.42 0.60
N ILE A 412 -12.13 -31.85 1.79
CA ILE A 412 -11.00 -31.27 2.52
C ILE A 412 -9.73 -32.14 2.48
N LEU A 413 -8.58 -31.50 2.36
CA LEU A 413 -7.27 -32.13 2.55
C LEU A 413 -6.69 -31.71 3.89
N THR A 414 -6.29 -32.67 4.73
CA THR A 414 -5.63 -32.40 6.01
C THR A 414 -4.19 -32.86 5.95
N VAL A 415 -3.26 -31.95 6.26
CA VAL A 415 -1.81 -32.17 6.24
C VAL A 415 -1.26 -31.93 7.64
N ASP A 416 -0.98 -33.04 8.32
CA ASP A 416 -0.33 -33.06 9.62
C ASP A 416 1.16 -33.48 9.52
N PRO A 417 1.97 -33.28 10.57
CA PRO A 417 3.39 -33.63 10.54
C PRO A 417 3.69 -35.12 10.25
N LYS A 418 2.76 -36.03 10.55
CA LYS A 418 2.92 -37.47 10.29
C LYS A 418 2.70 -37.79 8.81
N SER A 419 1.80 -37.06 8.15
CA SER A 419 1.54 -37.17 6.71
C SER A 419 2.57 -36.46 5.83
N PHE A 420 3.37 -35.54 6.40
CA PHE A 420 4.28 -34.66 5.65
C PHE A 420 5.77 -34.93 5.92
N VAL A 421 6.13 -36.21 5.97
CA VAL A 421 7.53 -36.65 6.10
C VAL A 421 8.29 -36.52 4.77
N PRO A 422 9.63 -36.43 4.75
CA PRO A 422 10.40 -36.19 3.52
C PRO A 422 10.06 -37.11 2.34
N SER A 423 9.83 -38.41 2.60
CA SER A 423 9.49 -39.40 1.57
C SER A 423 8.10 -39.27 0.96
N LYS A 424 7.19 -38.53 1.59
CA LYS A 424 5.80 -38.32 1.13
C LYS A 424 5.51 -36.88 0.75
N ARG A 425 6.42 -35.96 1.09
CA ARG A 425 6.23 -34.52 0.98
C ARG A 425 5.88 -34.11 -0.45
N GLU A 426 6.68 -34.57 -1.41
CA GLU A 426 6.51 -34.26 -2.83
C GLU A 426 5.13 -34.71 -3.33
N THR A 427 4.74 -35.96 -3.08
CA THR A 427 3.41 -36.47 -3.46
C THR A 427 2.26 -35.68 -2.83
N VAL A 428 2.40 -35.20 -1.59
CA VAL A 428 1.38 -34.35 -0.96
C VAL A 428 1.30 -32.98 -1.64
N LEU A 429 2.44 -32.40 -2.03
CA LEU A 429 2.49 -31.11 -2.74
C LEU A 429 1.95 -31.23 -4.16
N GLU A 430 2.29 -32.29 -4.90
CA GLU A 430 1.70 -32.62 -6.20
C GLU A 430 0.19 -32.76 -6.09
N LYS A 431 -0.29 -33.46 -5.04
CA LYS A 431 -1.73 -33.58 -4.78
C LYS A 431 -2.39 -32.22 -4.55
N ILE A 432 -1.75 -31.33 -3.78
CA ILE A 432 -2.25 -29.96 -3.58
C ILE A 432 -2.29 -29.18 -4.88
N ARG A 433 -1.27 -29.31 -5.73
CA ARG A 433 -1.15 -28.63 -7.02
C ARG A 433 -2.20 -29.12 -8.03
N ASP A 434 -2.38 -30.43 -8.13
CA ASP A 434 -3.10 -31.05 -9.25
C ASP A 434 -4.57 -31.36 -8.93
N GLU A 435 -4.93 -31.55 -7.65
CA GLU A 435 -6.33 -31.78 -7.26
C GLU A 435 -7.04 -30.50 -6.77
N GLU A 436 -8.37 -30.54 -6.89
CA GLU A 436 -9.28 -29.54 -6.34
C GLU A 436 -9.78 -29.94 -4.95
N PHE A 437 -9.75 -28.99 -4.01
CA PHE A 437 -10.23 -29.13 -2.63
C PHE A 437 -11.03 -27.88 -2.23
N ASP A 438 -12.08 -28.08 -1.44
CA ASP A 438 -12.84 -26.99 -0.80
C ASP A 438 -12.01 -26.23 0.24
N GLY A 439 -11.12 -26.97 0.93
CA GLY A 439 -10.18 -26.41 1.89
C GLY A 439 -9.00 -27.35 2.15
N ILE A 440 -7.82 -26.75 2.33
CA ILE A 440 -6.60 -27.46 2.71
C ILE A 440 -6.23 -27.00 4.12
N ILE A 441 -6.20 -27.91 5.10
CA ILE A 441 -5.81 -27.61 6.48
C ILE A 441 -4.39 -28.12 6.67
N MET A 442 -3.47 -27.25 7.07
CA MET A 442 -2.05 -27.57 7.16
C MET A 442 -1.45 -27.08 8.47
N ALA A 443 -0.68 -27.94 9.12
CA ALA A 443 0.09 -27.59 10.32
C ALA A 443 1.21 -26.58 10.01
N TYR A 444 1.51 -25.64 10.93
CA TYR A 444 2.61 -24.67 10.76
C TYR A 444 3.94 -25.32 10.38
N SER A 445 4.31 -26.40 11.07
CA SER A 445 5.59 -27.06 10.81
C SER A 445 5.68 -27.69 9.43
N CYS A 446 4.55 -28.03 8.81
CA CYS A 446 4.48 -28.52 7.44
C CYS A 446 4.58 -27.36 6.44
N PHE A 447 3.82 -26.28 6.69
CA PHE A 447 3.84 -25.07 5.87
C PHE A 447 5.25 -24.44 5.78
N GLU A 448 5.98 -24.39 6.90
CA GLU A 448 7.36 -23.89 6.98
C GLU A 448 8.37 -24.73 6.17
N GLN A 449 8.03 -25.99 5.84
CA GLN A 449 8.90 -26.89 5.07
C GLN A 449 8.70 -26.76 3.55
N ILE A 450 7.73 -25.98 3.09
CA ILE A 450 7.48 -25.77 1.66
C ILE A 450 8.36 -24.61 1.18
N PRO A 451 9.35 -24.82 0.31
CA PRO A 451 10.19 -23.74 -0.19
C PRO A 451 9.45 -22.89 -1.23
N LEU A 452 9.94 -21.67 -1.43
CA LEU A 452 9.61 -20.82 -2.56
C LEU A 452 10.60 -21.06 -3.70
N SER A 453 10.15 -20.90 -4.94
CA SER A 453 11.03 -20.98 -6.12
C SER A 453 12.09 -19.88 -6.09
N GLN A 454 13.24 -20.13 -6.73
CA GLN A 454 14.25 -19.09 -6.94
C GLN A 454 13.74 -17.99 -7.86
N GLU A 455 12.87 -18.33 -8.82
CA GLU A 455 12.26 -17.38 -9.75
C GLU A 455 11.50 -16.28 -9.03
N PHE A 456 10.72 -16.63 -7.99
CA PHE A 456 10.04 -15.64 -7.16
C PHE A 456 11.01 -14.63 -6.52
N TYR A 457 12.15 -15.11 -5.99
CA TYR A 457 13.14 -14.21 -5.39
C TYR A 457 13.83 -13.33 -6.43
N ILE A 458 14.08 -13.85 -7.64
CA ILE A 458 14.63 -13.07 -8.76
C ILE A 458 13.66 -11.96 -9.15
N ASP A 459 12.38 -12.29 -9.33
CA ASP A 459 11.31 -11.33 -9.64
C ASP A 459 11.19 -10.24 -8.56
N GLU A 460 11.21 -10.61 -7.27
CA GLU A 460 11.14 -9.63 -6.18
C GLU A 460 12.35 -8.68 -6.15
N LEU A 461 13.55 -9.21 -6.43
CA LEU A 461 14.76 -8.40 -6.51
C LEU A 461 14.77 -7.49 -7.75
N GLN A 462 14.21 -7.95 -8.87
CA GLN A 462 14.06 -7.14 -10.08
C GLN A 462 13.06 -6.00 -9.87
N ASP A 463 11.88 -6.29 -9.31
CA ASP A 463 10.88 -5.27 -8.92
C ASP A 463 11.49 -4.19 -8.01
N MET A 464 12.26 -4.62 -6.99
CA MET A 464 12.95 -3.69 -6.10
C MET A 464 14.02 -2.87 -6.82
N LYS A 465 14.75 -3.48 -7.77
CA LYS A 465 15.78 -2.80 -8.57
C LYS A 465 15.16 -1.75 -9.48
N GLU A 466 14.02 -2.03 -10.10
CA GLU A 466 13.28 -1.06 -10.92
C GLU A 466 12.84 0.14 -10.09
N LYS A 467 12.22 -0.08 -8.93
CA LYS A 467 11.85 0.99 -7.99
C LYS A 467 13.04 1.85 -7.57
N VAL A 468 14.19 1.24 -7.33
CA VAL A 468 15.43 1.96 -7.00
C VAL A 468 15.93 2.78 -8.19
N ASN A 469 15.87 2.24 -9.41
CA ASN A 469 16.29 2.97 -10.62
C ASN A 469 15.37 4.16 -10.92
N ASP A 470 14.06 4.02 -10.73
CA ASP A 470 13.10 5.11 -10.89
C ASP A 470 13.42 6.28 -9.95
N LEU A 471 13.76 5.99 -8.69
CA LEU A 471 14.15 7.01 -7.72
C LEU A 471 15.51 7.63 -8.03
N LEU A 472 16.44 6.87 -8.61
CA LEU A 472 17.73 7.39 -9.06
C LEU A 472 17.62 8.33 -10.27
N SER A 473 16.50 8.32 -11.00
CA SER A 473 16.27 9.27 -12.10
C SER A 473 16.01 10.70 -11.61
N ASP A 474 15.61 10.88 -10.35
CA ASP A 474 15.37 12.17 -9.71
C ASP A 474 16.61 12.62 -8.92
N SER A 475 17.35 13.60 -9.45
CA SER A 475 18.58 14.16 -8.86
C SER A 475 18.43 14.59 -7.40
N LYS A 476 17.24 15.01 -6.98
CA LYS A 476 16.93 15.45 -5.61
C LYS A 476 16.75 14.30 -4.62
N LYS A 477 16.55 13.07 -5.11
CA LYS A 477 16.36 11.86 -4.30
C LYS A 477 17.60 10.97 -4.21
N ILE A 478 18.63 11.23 -5.02
CA ILE A 478 19.86 10.42 -5.08
C ILE A 478 20.70 10.56 -3.80
N THR A 479 20.50 9.65 -2.85
CA THR A 479 21.36 9.48 -1.68
C THR A 479 22.39 8.39 -1.90
N ARG A 480 23.54 8.44 -1.20
CA ARG A 480 24.55 7.37 -1.21
C ARG A 480 23.97 6.02 -0.76
N SER A 481 23.01 6.06 0.17
CA SER A 481 22.32 4.85 0.65
C SER A 481 21.53 4.15 -0.45
N LEU A 482 20.90 4.92 -1.34
CA LEU A 482 20.15 4.37 -2.47
C LEU A 482 21.07 3.70 -3.48
N SER A 483 22.22 4.33 -3.80
CA SER A 483 23.24 3.73 -4.66
C SER A 483 23.81 2.44 -4.09
N ASN A 484 24.15 2.41 -2.80
CA ASN A 484 24.62 1.19 -2.13
C ASN A 484 23.56 0.08 -2.14
N LYS A 485 22.27 0.44 -2.01
CA LYS A 485 21.17 -0.52 -2.10
C LYS A 485 21.07 -1.13 -3.50
N LYS A 486 21.26 -0.33 -4.56
CA LYS A 486 21.35 -0.84 -5.94
C LYS A 486 22.47 -1.85 -6.11
N GLU A 487 23.69 -1.52 -5.69
CA GLU A 487 24.84 -2.43 -5.81
C GLU A 487 24.61 -3.75 -5.05
N LYS A 488 24.00 -3.67 -3.86
CA LYS A 488 23.64 -4.86 -3.07
C LYS A 488 22.61 -5.73 -3.79
N LEU A 489 21.58 -5.13 -4.39
CA LEU A 489 20.57 -5.88 -5.17
C LEU A 489 21.21 -6.55 -6.40
N GLU A 490 22.09 -5.85 -7.10
CA GLU A 490 22.80 -6.40 -8.27
C GLU A 490 23.69 -7.59 -7.90
N LYS A 491 24.38 -7.50 -6.76
CA LYS A 491 25.17 -8.61 -6.22
C LYS A 491 24.28 -9.81 -5.85
N GLN A 492 23.16 -9.58 -5.18
CA GLN A 492 22.21 -10.64 -4.81
C GLN A 492 21.60 -11.35 -6.03
N LEU A 493 21.26 -10.59 -7.07
CA LEU A 493 20.78 -11.14 -8.34
C LEU A 493 21.84 -12.02 -9.01
N ALA A 494 23.10 -11.56 -9.04
CA ALA A 494 24.20 -12.34 -9.60
C ALA A 494 24.44 -13.65 -8.83
N GLU A 495 24.41 -13.61 -7.49
CA GLU A 495 24.56 -14.79 -6.64
C GLU A 495 23.44 -15.82 -6.84
N LEU A 496 22.18 -15.36 -6.96
CA LEU A 496 21.04 -16.25 -7.20
C LEU A 496 21.08 -16.86 -8.61
N ALA A 497 21.47 -16.10 -9.62
CA ALA A 497 21.62 -16.60 -10.99
C ALA A 497 22.65 -17.73 -11.10
N THR A 498 23.71 -17.71 -10.29
CA THR A 498 24.72 -18.80 -10.27
C THR A 498 24.28 -20.03 -9.48
N THR A 499 23.20 -19.94 -8.70
CA THR A 499 22.72 -21.02 -7.81
C THR A 499 21.55 -21.82 -8.41
N LEU A 500 21.20 -21.55 -9.67
CA LEU A 500 20.10 -22.21 -10.42
C LEU A 500 20.21 -23.74 -10.45
N ASP A 501 21.40 -24.30 -10.32
CA ASP A 501 21.64 -25.75 -10.50
C ASP A 501 21.46 -26.62 -9.22
N ASN A 502 21.11 -26.05 -8.05
CA ASN A 502 21.33 -26.74 -6.76
C ASN A 502 20.10 -26.97 -5.86
N ILE A 503 18.85 -26.82 -6.34
CA ILE A 503 17.66 -27.10 -5.50
C ILE A 503 16.91 -28.32 -6.02
N ASP A 504 17.13 -29.44 -5.32
CA ASP A 504 16.45 -30.72 -5.50
C ASP A 504 15.07 -30.68 -4.78
N CYS A 505 14.15 -29.85 -5.26
CA CYS A 505 12.76 -29.81 -4.80
C CYS A 505 11.82 -29.79 -6.01
N GLY A 506 10.98 -30.82 -6.14
CA GLY A 506 10.10 -30.99 -7.32
C GLY A 506 8.86 -30.10 -7.35
N VAL A 507 8.42 -29.53 -6.22
CA VAL A 507 7.24 -28.63 -6.15
C VAL A 507 7.46 -27.48 -5.17
N PHE A 508 7.22 -26.25 -5.62
CA PHE A 508 7.36 -25.02 -4.82
C PHE A 508 6.02 -24.43 -4.39
N PHE A 509 6.02 -23.57 -3.36
CA PHE A 509 4.80 -22.96 -2.83
C PHE A 509 4.03 -22.13 -3.87
N ASP A 510 4.77 -21.38 -4.71
CA ASP A 510 4.23 -20.53 -5.76
C ASP A 510 3.55 -21.31 -6.89
N GLU A 511 3.83 -22.61 -7.03
CA GLU A 511 3.20 -23.50 -8.00
C GLU A 511 1.89 -24.12 -7.47
N LEU A 512 1.63 -24.08 -6.16
CA LEU A 512 0.47 -24.73 -5.54
C LEU A 512 -0.88 -24.09 -5.92
N GLY A 513 -0.86 -22.90 -6.51
CA GLY A 513 -2.07 -22.19 -6.93
C GLY A 513 -2.93 -21.68 -5.78
N ILE A 514 -2.35 -21.44 -4.60
CA ILE A 514 -3.07 -20.92 -3.43
C ILE A 514 -3.54 -19.49 -3.69
N SER A 515 -4.86 -19.30 -3.68
CA SER A 515 -5.50 -17.99 -3.91
C SER A 515 -5.93 -17.30 -2.62
N ARG A 516 -6.14 -18.06 -1.53
CA ARG A 516 -6.43 -17.50 -0.21
C ARG A 516 -5.66 -18.22 0.87
N LEU A 517 -5.00 -17.44 1.72
CA LEU A 517 -4.24 -17.95 2.85
C LEU A 517 -4.87 -17.49 4.16
N TYR A 518 -5.30 -18.44 4.98
CA TYR A 518 -5.81 -18.22 6.32
C TYR A 518 -4.73 -18.63 7.32
N ILE A 519 -4.34 -17.72 8.22
CA ILE A 519 -3.36 -17.98 9.26
C ILE A 519 -4.07 -17.82 10.61
N ASP A 520 -4.31 -18.94 11.29
CA ASP A 520 -4.73 -18.92 12.69
C ASP A 520 -3.55 -18.50 13.58
N GLU A 521 -3.81 -18.06 14.81
CA GLU A 521 -2.81 -17.60 15.79
C GLU A 521 -1.61 -16.83 15.19
N ALA A 522 -1.93 -15.82 14.36
CA ALA A 522 -0.97 -15.04 13.58
C ALA A 522 0.04 -14.25 14.43
N HIS A 523 -0.19 -14.14 15.75
CA HIS A 523 0.78 -13.53 16.67
C HIS A 523 2.14 -14.25 16.68
N ASN A 524 2.20 -15.52 16.23
CA ASN A 524 3.44 -16.28 16.07
C ASN A 524 4.36 -15.79 14.94
N TYR A 525 3.87 -14.89 14.08
CA TYR A 525 4.59 -14.39 12.89
C TYR A 525 4.98 -12.90 13.00
N LYS A 526 5.00 -12.34 14.21
CA LYS A 526 5.27 -10.91 14.46
C LYS A 526 6.75 -10.50 14.48
N ASN A 527 7.68 -11.40 14.17
CA ASN A 527 9.12 -11.12 14.26
C ASN A 527 9.78 -11.11 12.88
N VAL A 528 9.23 -10.34 11.94
CA VAL A 528 9.79 -10.15 10.59
C VAL A 528 11.00 -9.21 10.66
N PRO A 529 12.12 -9.49 9.96
CA PRO A 529 13.24 -8.55 9.86
C PRO A 529 12.81 -7.21 9.25
N ILE A 530 13.26 -6.10 9.85
CA ILE A 530 12.94 -4.73 9.40
C ILE A 530 14.22 -3.95 9.13
N GLU A 531 14.25 -3.26 7.99
CA GLU A 531 15.24 -2.22 7.72
C GLU A 531 14.75 -0.91 8.35
N THR A 532 15.46 -0.40 9.35
CA THR A 532 15.16 0.90 9.98
C THR A 532 16.43 1.67 10.25
N LYS A 533 16.33 3.00 10.24
CA LYS A 533 17.42 3.90 10.59
C LYS A 533 17.56 4.17 12.07
N ALA A 534 16.46 4.05 12.80
CA ALA A 534 16.43 4.38 14.21
C ALA A 534 17.36 3.41 14.95
N ASP A 535 18.35 3.95 15.64
CA ASP A 535 19.32 3.16 16.41
C ASP A 535 18.84 3.05 17.87
N ASN A 536 18.87 1.84 18.44
CA ASN A 536 18.63 1.58 19.87
C ASN A 536 17.28 2.10 20.42
N VAL A 537 16.22 2.12 19.60
CA VAL A 537 14.87 2.43 20.08
C VAL A 537 14.29 1.23 20.82
N LEU A 538 13.89 1.43 22.07
CA LEU A 538 13.25 0.39 22.88
C LEU A 538 12.00 -0.15 22.17
N GLY A 539 11.92 -1.47 22.03
CA GLY A 539 10.81 -2.14 21.34
C GLY A 539 11.01 -2.36 19.83
N ILE A 540 12.04 -1.79 19.20
CA ILE A 540 12.35 -2.04 17.78
C ILE A 540 13.52 -3.02 17.66
N THR A 541 13.25 -4.23 17.17
CA THR A 541 14.27 -5.25 16.91
C THR A 541 14.51 -5.36 15.40
N ARG A 542 15.74 -5.07 14.95
CA ARG A 542 16.13 -5.22 13.53
C ARG A 542 16.25 -6.67 13.10
N GLY A 543 16.76 -7.51 14.00
CA GLY A 543 16.88 -8.96 13.78
C GLY A 543 15.50 -9.61 13.85
N GLY A 544 15.11 -10.31 12.79
CA GLY A 544 13.88 -11.08 12.74
C GLY A 544 14.13 -12.58 12.62
N SER A 545 13.05 -13.36 12.64
CA SER A 545 13.08 -14.80 12.50
C SER A 545 12.98 -15.21 11.03
N LYS A 546 13.73 -16.26 10.63
CA LYS A 546 13.66 -16.85 9.29
C LYS A 546 12.23 -17.31 8.96
N LYS A 547 11.54 -17.89 9.94
CA LYS A 547 10.14 -18.32 9.85
C LYS A 547 9.18 -17.17 9.51
N CYS A 548 9.34 -16.00 10.15
CA CYS A 548 8.46 -14.87 9.88
C CYS A 548 8.74 -14.27 8.50
N LYS A 549 10.02 -14.24 8.09
CA LYS A 549 10.41 -13.85 6.73
C LYS A 549 9.78 -14.80 5.70
N ASP A 550 9.93 -16.11 5.85
CA ASP A 550 9.31 -17.12 4.97
C ASP A 550 7.79 -16.95 4.86
N MET A 551 7.09 -16.72 5.98
CA MET A 551 5.65 -16.41 5.97
C MET A 551 5.34 -15.14 5.17
N LEU A 552 6.13 -14.07 5.32
CA LEU A 552 5.92 -12.83 4.57
C LEU A 552 6.12 -13.04 3.07
N ASP A 553 7.15 -13.78 2.69
CA ASP A 553 7.46 -14.06 1.29
C ASP A 553 6.32 -14.91 0.65
N LYS A 554 5.78 -15.90 1.36
CA LYS A 554 4.60 -16.67 0.93
C LYS A 554 3.32 -15.83 0.87
N VAL A 555 3.11 -14.92 1.81
CA VAL A 555 1.98 -13.96 1.76
C VAL A 555 2.08 -13.09 0.50
N ARG A 556 3.29 -12.63 0.15
CA ARG A 556 3.53 -11.83 -1.06
C ARG A 556 3.24 -12.60 -2.33
N VAL A 557 3.58 -13.89 -2.41
CA VAL A 557 3.18 -14.76 -3.54
C VAL A 557 1.67 -14.73 -3.73
N VAL A 558 0.90 -14.98 -2.67
CA VAL A 558 -0.57 -15.01 -2.73
C VAL A 558 -1.13 -13.65 -3.13
N GLN A 559 -0.54 -12.54 -2.64
CA GLN A 559 -1.00 -11.20 -2.98
C GLN A 559 -0.66 -10.80 -4.42
N LYS A 560 0.53 -11.15 -4.92
CA LYS A 560 0.94 -10.87 -6.31
C LYS A 560 0.06 -11.59 -7.33
N SER A 561 -0.45 -12.78 -7.01
CA SER A 561 -1.38 -13.52 -7.88
C SER A 561 -2.83 -12.99 -7.85
N GLY A 562 -3.09 -11.87 -7.17
CA GLY A 562 -4.43 -11.30 -6.98
C GLY A 562 -5.24 -11.98 -5.88
N GLY A 563 -4.61 -12.91 -5.14
CA GLY A 563 -5.19 -13.57 -3.98
C GLY A 563 -5.22 -12.69 -2.73
N GLY A 564 -5.64 -13.28 -1.62
CA GLY A 564 -5.88 -12.57 -0.37
C GLY A 564 -5.45 -13.33 0.88
N VAL A 565 -5.16 -12.60 1.96
CA VAL A 565 -4.67 -13.17 3.21
C VAL A 565 -5.53 -12.77 4.41
N VAL A 566 -5.92 -13.75 5.20
CA VAL A 566 -6.68 -13.55 6.44
C VAL A 566 -5.81 -14.00 7.61
N MET A 567 -5.47 -13.07 8.49
CA MET A 567 -4.76 -13.35 9.73
C MET A 567 -5.72 -13.30 10.91
N ALA A 568 -5.71 -14.32 11.76
CA ALA A 568 -6.55 -14.40 12.94
C ALA A 568 -5.69 -14.47 14.21
N THR A 569 -5.97 -13.59 15.18
CA THR A 569 -5.26 -13.58 16.47
C THR A 569 -6.02 -12.75 17.49
N GLY A 570 -6.01 -13.16 18.76
CA GLY A 570 -6.52 -12.34 19.86
C GLY A 570 -5.53 -11.24 20.31
N THR A 571 -4.27 -11.32 19.89
CA THR A 571 -3.18 -10.44 20.39
C THR A 571 -2.33 -9.87 19.24
N PRO A 572 -2.95 -9.13 18.29
CA PRO A 572 -2.25 -8.62 17.11
C PRO A 572 -1.12 -7.66 17.47
N ILE A 573 -1.31 -6.86 18.52
CA ILE A 573 -0.33 -5.94 19.07
C ILE A 573 -0.14 -6.32 20.53
N THR A 574 1.11 -6.60 20.92
CA THR A 574 1.44 -6.90 22.32
C THR A 574 2.05 -5.69 22.99
N ASN A 575 3.32 -5.36 22.71
CA ASN A 575 4.04 -4.30 23.42
C ASN A 575 4.94 -3.43 22.51
N SER A 576 4.84 -3.56 21.17
CA SER A 576 5.70 -2.81 20.25
C SER A 576 4.96 -2.25 19.05
N ILE A 577 5.33 -1.02 18.66
CA ILE A 577 4.97 -0.41 17.38
C ILE A 577 5.39 -1.29 16.20
N THR A 578 6.45 -2.08 16.38
CA THR A 578 6.91 -3.07 15.40
C THR A 578 5.85 -4.12 15.09
N ASP A 579 5.04 -4.55 16.07
CA ASP A 579 3.93 -5.50 15.83
C ASP A 579 2.91 -4.91 14.85
N ALA A 580 2.54 -3.63 15.05
CA ALA A 580 1.60 -2.93 14.19
C ALA A 580 2.16 -2.78 12.77
N PHE A 581 3.41 -2.32 12.64
CA PHE A 581 4.07 -2.21 11.33
C PHE A 581 4.17 -3.54 10.60
N ILE A 582 4.45 -4.63 11.31
CA ILE A 582 4.55 -5.97 10.70
C ILE A 582 3.18 -6.47 10.24
N MET A 583 2.12 -6.27 11.03
CA MET A 583 0.76 -6.60 10.61
C MET A 583 0.34 -5.80 9.37
N GLN A 584 0.71 -4.51 9.31
CA GLN A 584 0.52 -3.71 8.10
C GLN A 584 1.36 -4.26 6.94
N LYS A 585 2.60 -4.69 7.17
CA LYS A 585 3.45 -5.27 6.12
C LYS A 585 2.85 -6.55 5.53
N TYR A 586 2.16 -7.34 6.34
CA TYR A 586 1.42 -8.51 5.88
C TYR A 586 0.16 -8.15 5.09
N LEU A 587 -0.60 -7.13 5.52
CA LEU A 587 -1.97 -6.92 5.03
C LEU A 587 -2.13 -5.71 4.07
N GLN A 588 -1.15 -4.82 4.06
CA GLN A 588 -1.15 -3.52 3.38
C GLN A 588 0.18 -3.25 2.65
N ASN A 589 0.83 -4.29 2.11
CA ASN A 589 2.14 -4.19 1.44
C ASN A 589 2.18 -3.19 0.27
N GLY A 590 1.03 -2.82 -0.32
CA GLY A 590 0.92 -1.80 -1.37
C GLY A 590 0.55 -0.39 -0.89
N GLU A 591 0.26 -0.20 0.39
CA GLU A 591 -0.17 1.08 0.99
C GLU A 591 0.87 1.68 1.96
N LEU A 592 1.97 0.96 2.21
CA LEU A 592 3.03 1.31 3.16
C LEU A 592 4.19 2.10 2.55
#